data_AF-A0A0D7NFP0-F1
#
_entry.id   AF-A0A0D7NFP0-F1
#
_cell.length_a   1.000
_cell.length_b   1.000
_cell.length_c   1.000
_cell.angle_alpha   90.00
_cell.angle_beta   90.00
_cell.angle_gamma   90.00
#
_symmetry.space_group_name_H-M   'P 1'
#
loop_
_entity.id
_entity.type
_entity.pdbx_description
1 polymer ?
#
loop_
_entity_poly.entity_id
_entity_poly.type
_entity_poly.pdbx_seq_one_letter_code
_entity_poly.pdbx_strand_id
1 'polypeptide(L)' 'MLNFNGVAISRLGVSHAMHTLEPNTLGWVQICHWRADRWHAGIVLQKVFLKAMLWLEAYEQHLATGRDLADFVRTMQEAA' A
#
# COMPACT_ATOMS: atom_id res chain seq x y z
N MET A 1 -6.99 -0.06 10.97
CA MET A 1 -6.71 -1.17 10.04
C MET A 1 -5.62 -2.02 10.65
N LEU A 2 -5.86 -3.33 10.82
CA LEU A 2 -4.93 -4.27 11.45
C LEU A 2 -4.35 -5.19 10.38
N ASN A 3 -3.11 -5.63 10.53
CA ASN A 3 -2.56 -6.70 9.70
C ASN A 3 -3.03 -8.08 10.19
N PHE A 4 -2.64 -9.14 9.50
CA PHE A 4 -2.96 -10.53 9.84
C PHE A 4 -2.64 -10.89 11.31
N ASN A 5 -1.54 -10.34 11.86
CA ASN A 5 -1.10 -10.58 13.23
C ASN A 5 -1.80 -9.66 14.27
N GLY A 6 -2.82 -8.90 13.88
CA GLY A 6 -3.53 -7.97 14.77
C GLY A 6 -2.77 -6.67 15.09
N VAL A 7 -1.68 -6.38 14.39
CA VAL A 7 -0.90 -5.14 14.57
C VAL A 7 -1.48 -4.03 13.70
N ALA A 8 -1.68 -2.83 14.27
CA ALA A 8 -2.13 -1.68 13.49
C ALA A 8 -1.15 -1.35 12.36
N ILE A 9 -1.64 -1.33 11.12
CA ILE A 9 -0.79 -1.10 9.93
C ILE A 9 -0.06 0.23 9.99
N SER A 10 -0.67 1.28 10.55
CA SER A 10 0.00 2.58 10.70
C SER A 10 1.24 2.55 11.59
N ARG A 11 1.40 1.55 12.47
CA ARG A 11 2.63 1.39 13.27
C ARG A 11 3.81 0.86 12.48
N LEU A 12 3.59 0.36 11.26
CA LEU A 12 4.64 -0.18 10.41
C LEU A 12 5.41 0.91 9.65
N GLY A 13 4.91 2.15 9.64
CA GLY A 13 5.52 3.25 8.89
C GLY A 13 5.51 2.99 7.37
N VAL A 14 6.57 3.46 6.70
CA VAL A 14 6.88 3.06 5.32
C VAL A 14 7.22 1.57 5.29
N SER A 15 6.42 0.77 4.60
CA SER A 15 6.63 -0.68 4.49
C SER A 15 6.47 -1.15 3.06
N HIS A 16 7.51 -1.79 2.52
CA HIS A 16 7.44 -2.45 1.22
C HIS A 16 6.47 -3.63 1.25
N ALA A 17 6.56 -4.49 2.27
CA ALA A 17 5.72 -5.67 2.47
C ALA A 17 4.22 -5.32 2.46
N MET A 18 3.85 -4.22 3.13
CA MET A 18 2.46 -3.79 3.24
C MET A 18 2.08 -2.70 2.25
N HIS A 19 2.98 -2.31 1.34
CA HIS A 19 2.79 -1.19 0.42
C HIS A 19 2.20 0.05 1.09
N THR A 20 2.84 0.53 2.16
CA THR A 20 2.45 1.75 2.88
C THR A 20 3.50 2.85 2.74
N LEU A 21 3.04 4.10 2.78
CA LEU A 21 3.88 5.27 2.98
C LEU A 21 3.87 5.68 4.45
N GLU A 22 4.61 6.74 4.77
CA GLU A 22 4.62 7.33 6.10
C GLU A 22 3.18 7.69 6.51
N PRO A 23 2.72 7.26 7.69
CA PRO A 23 1.41 7.66 8.21
C PRO A 23 1.26 9.18 8.24
N ASN A 24 0.04 9.65 8.04
CA ASN A 24 -0.20 11.10 8.16
C ASN A 24 -0.02 11.57 9.62
N THR A 25 -0.05 12.87 9.84
CA THR A 25 0.10 13.49 11.18
C THR A 25 -0.98 13.08 12.18
N LEU A 26 -2.08 12.47 11.72
CA LEU A 26 -3.17 11.93 12.55
C LEU A 26 -3.01 10.43 12.81
N GLY A 27 -1.91 9.81 12.36
CA GLY A 27 -1.63 8.39 12.51
C GLY A 27 -2.41 7.47 11.57
N TRP A 28 -2.99 8.01 10.50
CA TRP A 28 -3.70 7.22 9.49
C TRP A 28 -2.71 6.60 8.51
N VAL A 29 -2.94 5.33 8.17
CA VAL A 29 -2.17 4.63 7.15
C VAL A 29 -2.27 5.38 5.82
N GLN A 30 -1.13 5.55 5.15
CA GLN A 30 -1.09 6.01 3.78
C GLN A 30 -0.76 4.84 2.86
N ILE A 31 -1.58 4.65 1.83
CA ILE A 31 -1.39 3.60 0.82
C ILE A 31 -0.27 4.02 -0.14
N CYS A 32 0.64 3.10 -0.47
CA CYS A 32 1.64 3.32 -1.50
C CYS A 32 0.98 3.48 -2.88
N HIS A 33 0.90 4.72 -3.34
CA HIS A 33 0.47 5.06 -4.69
C HIS A 33 1.70 5.24 -5.60
N TRP A 34 2.58 6.19 -5.28
CA TRP A 34 3.77 6.55 -6.06
C TRP A 34 4.82 7.15 -5.14
N ARG A 35 6.09 6.88 -5.45
CA ARG A 35 7.22 7.60 -4.86
C ARG A 35 7.21 9.06 -5.32
N ALA A 36 7.68 9.95 -4.44
CA ALA A 36 7.69 11.39 -4.65
C ALA A 36 8.34 11.79 -6.00
N ASP A 37 9.45 11.14 -6.34
CA ASP A 37 10.27 11.37 -7.55
C ASP A 37 9.66 10.81 -8.83
N ARG A 38 8.67 9.91 -8.74
CA ARG A 38 7.97 9.34 -9.89
C ARG A 38 6.67 10.07 -10.23
N TRP A 39 6.29 11.09 -9.46
CA TRP A 39 5.13 11.89 -9.78
C TRP A 39 5.35 12.74 -11.02
N HIS A 40 4.40 12.71 -11.93
CA HIS A 40 4.37 13.56 -13.12
C HIS A 40 2.92 13.79 -13.55
N ALA A 41 2.69 14.79 -14.42
CA ALA A 41 1.34 15.20 -14.84
C ALA A 41 0.52 14.09 -15.55
N GLY A 42 1.15 12.99 -15.96
CA GLY A 42 0.48 11.82 -16.53
C GLY A 42 -0.06 10.83 -15.50
N ILE A 43 0.20 11.06 -14.20
CA ILE A 43 -0.42 10.33 -13.10
C ILE A 43 -1.69 11.07 -12.70
N VAL A 44 -2.74 10.85 -13.47
CA VAL A 44 -4.06 11.38 -13.18
C VAL A 44 -4.68 10.68 -11.97
N LEU A 45 -5.63 11.35 -11.32
CA LEU A 45 -6.28 10.87 -10.09
C LEU A 45 -6.87 9.45 -10.24
N GLN A 46 -7.39 9.10 -11.42
CA GLN A 46 -7.87 7.75 -11.73
C GLN A 46 -6.82 6.66 -11.46
N LYS A 47 -5.53 6.92 -11.76
CA LYS A 47 -4.46 5.95 -11.51
C LYS A 47 -4.19 5.76 -10.01
N VAL A 48 -4.37 6.82 -9.21
CA VAL A 48 -4.31 6.76 -7.74
C VAL A 48 -5.43 5.91 -7.18
N PHE A 49 -6.67 6.12 -7.63
CA PHE A 49 -7.80 5.29 -7.24
C PHE A 49 -7.61 3.81 -7.60
N LEU A 50 -7.07 3.52 -8.80
CA LEU A 50 -6.80 2.14 -9.21
C LEU A 50 -5.80 1.46 -8.27
N LYS A 51 -4.74 2.16 -7.85
CA LYS A 51 -3.79 1.62 -6.86
C LYS A 51 -4.43 1.40 -5.49
N ALA A 52 -5.30 2.30 -5.04
CA ALA A 52 -6.02 2.13 -3.79
C ALA A 52 -6.94 0.89 -3.83
N MET A 53 -7.67 0.67 -4.93
CA MET A 53 -8.49 -0.54 -5.11
C MET A 53 -7.64 -1.82 -5.09
N LEU A 54 -6.55 -1.86 -5.84
CA LEU A 54 -5.62 -3.01 -5.83
C LEU A 54 -5.05 -3.28 -4.44
N TRP A 55 -4.75 -2.23 -3.68
CA TRP A 55 -4.24 -2.36 -2.32
C TRP A 55 -5.29 -2.95 -1.37
N LEU A 56 -6.56 -2.54 -1.48
CA LEU A 56 -7.66 -3.09 -0.69
C LEU A 56 -7.87 -4.58 -0.97
N GLU A 57 -7.86 -4.99 -2.24
CA GLU A 57 -7.97 -6.40 -2.61
C GLU A 57 -6.81 -7.24 -2.04
N ALA A 58 -5.57 -6.74 -2.16
CA ALA A 58 -4.40 -7.41 -1.61
C ALA A 58 -4.41 -7.44 -0.07
N TYR A 59 -4.95 -6.41 0.58
CA TYR A 59 -5.14 -6.40 2.02
C TYR A 59 -6.12 -7.48 2.47
N GLU A 60 -7.24 -7.69 1.77
CA GLU A 60 -8.15 -8.80 2.07
C GLU A 60 -7.44 -10.16 1.93
N GLN A 61 -6.62 -10.33 0.89
CA GLN A 61 -5.80 -11.55 0.73
C GLN A 61 -4.77 -11.72 1.87
N HIS A 62 -4.16 -10.63 2.33
CA HIS A 62 -3.26 -10.64 3.48
C HIS A 62 -3.99 -11.05 4.76
N LEU A 63 -5.19 -10.53 5.01
CA LEU A 63 -6.01 -10.95 6.15
C LEU A 63 -6.40 -12.42 6.09
N ALA A 64 -6.62 -12.96 4.90
CA ALA A 64 -6.99 -14.37 4.73
C ALA A 64 -5.79 -15.34 4.84
N THR A 65 -4.60 -14.92 4.41
CA THR A 65 -3.46 -15.83 4.20
C THR A 65 -2.23 -15.53 5.04
N GLY A 66 -2.12 -14.33 5.60
CA GLY A 66 -0.92 -13.83 6.27
C GLY A 66 0.24 -13.46 5.35
N ARG A 67 0.11 -13.64 4.03
CA ARG A 67 1.14 -13.26 3.04
C ARG A 67 1.17 -11.75 2.83
N ASP A 68 2.34 -11.20 2.54
CA ASP A 68 2.53 -9.76 2.34
C ASP A 68 1.74 -9.22 1.14
N LEU A 69 1.35 -7.94 1.17
CA LEU A 69 0.65 -7.31 0.04
C LEU A 69 1.52 -7.30 -1.23
N ALA A 70 2.84 -7.21 -1.06
CA ALA A 70 3.81 -7.27 -2.14
C ALA A 70 3.73 -8.57 -2.97
N ASP A 71 3.24 -9.66 -2.38
CA ASP A 71 3.04 -10.93 -3.08
C ASP A 71 1.84 -10.90 -4.05
N PHE A 72 0.85 -10.05 -3.77
CA PHE A 72 -0.41 -9.99 -4.52
C PHE A 72 -0.42 -8.89 -5.57
N VAL A 73 0.32 -7.79 -5.34
CA VAL A 73 0.31 -6.62 -6.22
C VAL A 73 1.62 -6.47 -6.98
N ARG A 74 1.82 -7.30 -8.01
CA ARG A 74 3.00 -7.20 -8.90
C ARG A 74 3.12 -5.87 -9.64
N THR A 75 2.03 -5.14 -9.85
CA THR A 75 2.04 -3.80 -10.47
C THR A 75 2.54 -2.71 -9.53
N MET A 76 2.70 -3.00 -8.23
CA MET A 76 3.40 -2.16 -7.27
C MET A 76 4.86 -2.61 -7.06
N GLN A 77 5.22 -3.80 -7.53
CA GLN A 77 6.60 -4.24 -7.65
C GLN A 77 7.28 -3.40 -8.74
N GLU A 78 8.33 -2.68 -8.37
CA GLU A 78 9.17 -2.00 -9.34
C GLU A 78 10.05 -3.04 -10.04
N ALA A 79 10.18 -2.95 -11.37
CA ALA A 79 11.28 -3.61 -12.06
C ALA A 79 12.58 -3.01 -11.51
N ALA A 80 13.51 -3.89 -11.10
CA ALA A 80 14.81 -3.54 -10.55
C ALA A 80 15.66 -2.74 -11.54
#